data_AF-A0A0Q5UC61-F1
#
_entry.id   AF-A0A0Q5UC61-F1
#
_cell.length_a   1.000
_cell.length_b   1.000
_cell.length_c   1.000
_cell.angle_alpha   90.00
_cell.angle_beta   90.00
_cell.angle_gamma   90.00
#
_symmetry.space_group_name_H-M   'P 1'
#
loop_
_entity.id
_entity.type
_entity.pdbx_description
1 polymer ?
#
loop_
_entity_poly.entity_id
_entity_poly.type
_entity_poly.pdbx_seq_one_letter_code
_entity_poly.pdbx_strand_id
1 'polypeptide(L)'
;MQAKDFDLFKQKYKENCKTETSNPAILELYAYILKNEIVDSDVWQDGGGNDTVVRILEHYFSDEDWKELEIELENWTTNQLEIFTECIVEGSTESDNDDFNSTIMNRFHLLKKLLIIGEQRDRLRNDILLKLIDNIEFLNKCKSITFEEATEIAKYFNYSERLKDEKYKDDITTITLKAMIEKSGN
;
A
#
# COMPACT_ATOMS: atom_id res chain seq x y z
N MET A 1 -4.75 15.42 -12.65
CA MET A 1 -4.65 15.58 -14.13
C MET A 1 -6.01 15.47 -14.82
N GLN A 2 -6.29 16.25 -15.88
CA GLN A 2 -7.56 16.10 -16.62
C GLN A 2 -7.54 14.85 -17.52
N ALA A 3 -8.70 14.21 -17.71
CA ALA A 3 -8.81 13.00 -18.54
C ALA A 3 -8.26 13.18 -19.97
N LYS A 4 -8.46 14.36 -20.58
CA LYS A 4 -7.96 14.66 -21.93
C LYS A 4 -6.43 14.75 -22.00
N ASP A 5 -5.79 15.23 -20.94
CA ASP A 5 -4.32 15.28 -20.86
C ASP A 5 -3.75 13.86 -20.65
N PHE A 6 -4.50 13.01 -19.96
CA PHE A 6 -4.14 11.62 -19.73
C PHE A 6 -4.20 10.77 -21.01
N ASP A 7 -5.04 11.09 -22.00
CA ASP A 7 -5.09 10.35 -23.26
C ASP A 7 -3.75 10.36 -24.03
N LEU A 8 -3.03 11.49 -24.01
CA LEU A 8 -1.69 11.58 -24.59
C LEU A 8 -0.68 10.75 -23.79
N PHE A 9 -0.86 10.70 -22.47
CA PHE A 9 -0.05 9.88 -21.58
C PHE A 9 -0.28 8.38 -21.84
N LYS A 10 -1.54 7.95 -22.03
CA LYS A 10 -1.90 6.57 -22.41
C LYS A 10 -1.18 6.13 -23.69
N GLN A 11 -1.07 7.00 -24.69
CA GLN A 11 -0.38 6.66 -25.94
C GLN A 11 1.11 6.39 -25.74
N LYS A 12 1.77 7.17 -24.88
CA LYS A 12 3.20 7.01 -24.58
C LYS A 12 3.49 5.71 -23.82
N TYR A 13 2.62 5.31 -22.90
CA TYR A 13 2.80 4.12 -22.04
C TYR A 13 1.80 2.99 -22.36
N LYS A 14 1.36 2.88 -23.61
CA LYS A 14 0.24 2.03 -24.04
C LYS A 14 0.33 0.56 -23.61
N GLU A 15 1.55 0.04 -23.47
CA GLU A 15 1.78 -1.39 -23.17
C GLU A 15 1.43 -1.69 -21.70
N ASN A 16 1.73 -0.74 -20.81
CA ASN A 16 1.59 -0.90 -19.36
C ASN A 16 0.44 -0.08 -18.76
N CYS A 17 -0.16 0.83 -19.53
CA CYS A 17 -1.36 1.55 -19.11
C CYS A 17 -2.57 0.60 -19.05
N LYS A 18 -3.00 0.25 -17.85
CA LYS A 18 -4.16 -0.61 -17.57
C LYS A 18 -5.31 0.10 -16.85
N THR A 19 -5.11 1.34 -16.42
CA THR A 19 -6.15 2.05 -15.70
C THR A 19 -7.40 2.31 -16.56
N GLU A 20 -8.57 2.08 -15.97
CA GLU A 20 -9.87 2.29 -16.61
C GLU A 20 -10.63 3.50 -16.04
N THR A 21 -10.15 4.06 -14.93
CA THR A 21 -10.77 5.21 -14.28
C THR A 21 -10.72 6.49 -15.12
N SER A 22 -11.66 7.39 -14.82
CA SER A 22 -11.65 8.78 -15.27
C SER A 22 -11.46 9.77 -14.11
N ASN A 23 -11.30 9.25 -12.89
CA ASN A 23 -11.11 10.03 -11.67
C ASN A 23 -9.78 10.81 -11.73
N PRO A 24 -9.80 12.16 -11.71
CA PRO A 24 -8.60 12.98 -11.84
C PRO A 24 -7.53 12.76 -10.78
N ALA A 25 -7.91 12.39 -9.55
CA ALA A 25 -6.99 12.13 -8.45
C ALA A 25 -6.28 10.78 -8.64
N ILE A 26 -7.03 9.74 -8.99
CA ILE A 26 -6.47 8.41 -9.29
C ILE A 26 -5.60 8.47 -10.55
N LEU A 27 -6.00 9.24 -11.57
CA LEU A 27 -5.18 9.44 -12.77
C LEU A 27 -3.86 10.15 -12.47
N GLU A 28 -3.83 11.09 -11.53
CA GLU A 28 -2.59 11.74 -11.09
C GLU A 28 -1.63 10.73 -10.43
N LEU A 29 -2.14 9.96 -9.47
CA LEU A 29 -1.39 8.89 -8.79
C LEU A 29 -0.86 7.86 -9.80
N TYR A 30 -1.76 7.33 -10.64
CA TYR A 30 -1.42 6.29 -11.59
C TYR A 30 -0.39 6.75 -12.61
N ALA A 31 -0.49 7.98 -13.10
CA ALA A 31 0.49 8.51 -14.03
C ALA A 31 1.87 8.67 -13.39
N TYR A 32 1.94 9.06 -12.11
CA TYR A 32 3.21 9.13 -11.41
C TYR A 32 3.87 7.75 -11.34
N ILE A 33 3.11 6.72 -11.00
CA ILE A 33 3.59 5.33 -10.96
C ILE A 33 4.04 4.87 -12.35
N LEU A 34 3.17 4.99 -13.35
CA LEU A 34 3.42 4.53 -14.72
C LEU A 34 4.62 5.22 -15.38
N LYS A 35 4.88 6.49 -15.03
CA LYS A 35 6.05 7.23 -15.54
C LYS A 35 7.36 6.68 -14.99
N ASN A 36 7.36 6.21 -13.74
CA ASN A 36 8.56 5.85 -13.01
C ASN A 36 8.76 4.34 -12.86
N GLU A 37 7.77 3.50 -13.19
CA GLU A 37 7.84 2.03 -13.04
C GLU A 37 8.95 1.36 -13.87
N ILE A 38 9.47 2.04 -14.90
CA ILE A 38 10.57 1.58 -15.76
C ILE A 38 11.92 2.22 -15.39
N VAL A 39 11.94 3.10 -14.39
CA VAL A 39 13.14 3.75 -13.90
C VAL A 39 13.71 2.91 -12.75
N ASP A 40 15.02 3.06 -12.49
CA ASP A 40 15.72 2.36 -11.42
C ASP A 40 15.00 2.50 -10.07
N SER A 41 15.09 1.46 -9.23
CA SER A 41 14.40 1.40 -7.93
C SER A 41 14.79 2.55 -7.00
N ASP A 42 15.98 3.11 -7.17
CA ASP A 42 16.49 4.25 -6.40
C ASP A 42 15.56 5.47 -6.49
N VAL A 43 14.73 5.60 -7.54
CA VAL A 43 13.74 6.69 -7.65
C VAL A 43 12.72 6.66 -6.50
N TRP A 44 12.37 5.47 -6.01
CA TRP A 44 11.34 5.30 -4.99
C TRP A 44 11.84 5.68 -3.61
N GLN A 45 13.01 5.18 -3.23
CA GLN A 45 13.62 5.38 -1.92
C GLN A 45 14.44 6.68 -1.87
N ASP A 46 15.54 6.74 -2.64
CA ASP A 46 16.48 7.89 -2.60
C ASP A 46 15.96 9.10 -3.39
N GLY A 47 15.15 8.87 -4.43
CA GLY A 47 14.52 9.90 -5.24
C GLY A 47 13.28 10.54 -4.61
N GLY A 48 12.80 10.03 -3.46
CA GLY A 48 11.60 10.52 -2.79
C GLY A 48 10.28 10.13 -3.48
N GLY A 49 10.29 9.09 -4.30
CA GLY A 49 9.10 8.60 -5.01
C GLY A 49 8.00 8.10 -4.06
N ASN A 50 8.40 7.37 -3.01
CA ASN A 50 7.47 6.87 -1.98
C ASN A 50 6.73 8.02 -1.29
N ASP A 51 7.46 9.05 -0.86
CA ASP A 51 6.89 10.26 -0.26
C ASP A 51 6.00 11.03 -1.24
N THR A 52 6.38 11.08 -2.52
CA THR A 52 5.57 11.77 -3.53
C THR A 52 4.22 11.10 -3.73
N VAL A 53 4.18 9.76 -3.78
CA VAL A 53 2.92 9.00 -3.84
C VAL A 53 2.05 9.28 -2.62
N VAL A 54 2.64 9.25 -1.42
CA VAL A 54 1.90 9.54 -0.18
C VAL A 54 1.35 10.97 -0.16
N ARG A 55 2.11 11.96 -0.62
CA ARG A 55 1.62 13.35 -0.75
C ARG A 55 0.49 13.51 -1.76
N ILE A 56 0.51 12.77 -2.87
CA ILE A 56 -0.60 12.75 -3.83
C ILE A 56 -1.87 12.24 -3.14
N LEU A 57 -1.76 11.14 -2.39
CA LEU A 57 -2.86 10.58 -1.62
C LEU A 57 -3.38 11.59 -0.58
N GLU A 58 -2.51 12.26 0.16
CA GLU A 58 -2.89 13.21 1.21
C GLU A 58 -3.58 14.46 0.69
N HIS A 59 -3.09 15.01 -0.41
CA HIS A 59 -3.52 16.32 -0.86
C HIS A 59 -4.64 16.28 -1.89
N TYR A 60 -4.76 15.20 -2.66
CA TYR A 60 -5.68 15.14 -3.80
C TYR A 60 -6.86 14.18 -3.60
N PHE A 61 -6.81 13.27 -2.62
CA PHE A 61 -7.89 12.29 -2.43
C PHE A 61 -8.91 12.77 -1.40
N SER A 62 -10.17 12.75 -1.82
CA SER A 62 -11.35 12.76 -0.96
C SER A 62 -11.73 11.34 -0.54
N ASP A 63 -12.64 11.20 0.44
CA ASP A 63 -13.15 9.91 0.91
C ASP A 63 -13.72 9.02 -0.21
N GLU A 64 -14.26 9.61 -1.27
CA GLU A 64 -14.78 8.85 -2.41
C GLU A 64 -13.67 8.37 -3.34
N ASP A 65 -12.61 9.17 -3.52
CA ASP A 65 -11.46 8.80 -4.35
C ASP A 65 -10.73 7.58 -3.76
N TRP A 66 -10.67 7.45 -2.43
CA TRP A 66 -10.12 6.27 -1.76
C TRP A 66 -10.91 4.99 -2.09
N LYS A 67 -12.25 5.05 -2.07
CA LYS A 67 -13.10 3.90 -2.41
C LYS A 67 -13.02 3.55 -3.88
N GLU A 68 -13.00 4.55 -4.76
CA GLU A 68 -12.83 4.33 -6.19
C GLU A 68 -11.45 3.70 -6.49
N LEU A 69 -10.40 4.11 -5.77
CA LEU A 69 -9.07 3.51 -5.90
C LEU A 69 -9.06 2.03 -5.53
N GLU A 70 -9.73 1.61 -4.45
CA GLU A 70 -9.82 0.19 -4.07
C GLU A 70 -10.36 -0.70 -5.20
N ILE A 71 -11.33 -0.19 -5.97
CA ILE A 71 -11.89 -0.89 -7.13
C ILE A 71 -10.87 -0.88 -8.27
N GLU A 72 -10.24 0.25 -8.53
CA GLU A 72 -9.33 0.45 -9.65
C GLU A 72 -8.02 -0.36 -9.53
N LEU A 73 -7.56 -0.68 -8.32
CA LEU A 73 -6.38 -1.51 -8.09
C LEU A 73 -6.48 -2.90 -8.74
N GLU A 74 -7.68 -3.43 -8.95
CA GLU A 74 -7.89 -4.71 -9.64
C GLU A 74 -7.45 -4.67 -11.11
N ASN A 75 -7.42 -3.48 -11.72
CA ASN A 75 -7.01 -3.29 -13.11
C ASN A 75 -5.49 -3.14 -13.27
N TRP A 76 -4.79 -2.72 -12.21
CA TRP A 76 -3.37 -2.42 -12.30
C TRP A 76 -2.53 -3.69 -12.45
N THR A 77 -1.37 -3.58 -13.09
CA THR A 77 -0.45 -4.72 -13.24
C THR A 77 0.18 -5.11 -11.90
N THR A 78 0.68 -6.34 -11.78
CA THR A 78 1.36 -6.80 -10.55
C THR A 78 2.54 -5.89 -10.17
N ASN A 79 3.37 -5.49 -11.14
CA ASN A 79 4.47 -4.54 -10.91
C ASN A 79 3.98 -3.18 -10.35
N GLN A 80 2.88 -2.64 -10.90
CA GLN A 80 2.30 -1.38 -10.41
C GLN A 80 1.78 -1.51 -8.99
N LEU A 81 1.17 -2.65 -8.65
CA LEU A 81 0.69 -2.92 -7.30
C LEU A 81 1.84 -3.11 -6.31
N GLU A 82 2.93 -3.76 -6.71
CA GLU A 82 4.13 -3.90 -5.89
C GLU A 82 4.76 -2.55 -5.57
N ILE A 83 4.99 -1.72 -6.59
CA ILE A 83 5.50 -0.35 -6.43
C ILE A 83 4.57 0.47 -5.53
N PHE A 84 3.27 0.42 -5.80
CA PHE A 84 2.30 1.17 -5.00
C PHE A 84 2.28 0.70 -3.54
N THR A 85 2.38 -0.62 -3.31
CA THR A 85 2.45 -1.20 -1.96
C THR A 85 3.66 -0.66 -1.22
N GLU A 86 4.85 -0.68 -1.83
CA GLU A 86 6.07 -0.11 -1.27
C GLU A 86 5.87 1.36 -0.88
N CYS A 87 5.34 2.16 -1.79
CA CYS A 87 5.06 3.57 -1.53
C CYS A 87 4.16 3.78 -0.31
N ILE A 88 3.07 3.02 -0.18
CA ILE A 88 2.10 3.21 0.91
C ILE A 88 2.54 2.57 2.24
N VAL A 89 3.59 1.76 2.30
CA VAL A 89 4.11 1.25 3.58
C VAL A 89 5.37 2.00 4.02
N GLU A 90 6.21 2.44 3.08
CA GLU A 90 7.48 3.09 3.36
C GLU A 90 7.36 4.63 3.36
N GLY A 91 6.51 5.20 2.52
CA GLY A 91 6.39 6.65 2.35
C GLY A 91 5.96 7.38 3.62
N SER A 92 6.55 8.54 3.86
CA SER A 92 6.30 9.39 5.02
C SER A 92 5.17 10.39 4.75
N THR A 93 4.34 10.63 5.76
CA THR A 93 3.34 11.70 5.73
C THR A 93 3.92 12.97 6.37
N GLU A 94 3.54 14.16 5.91
CA GLU A 94 3.93 15.41 6.59
C GLU A 94 3.33 15.49 8.02
N SER A 95 2.29 14.70 8.29
CA SER A 95 1.49 14.66 9.50
C SER A 95 1.56 13.31 10.24
N ASP A 96 2.70 12.61 10.19
CA ASP A 96 2.87 11.28 10.84
C ASP A 96 2.62 11.34 12.37
N ASN A 97 2.64 12.55 12.94
CA ASN A 97 2.39 12.84 14.34
C ASN A 97 0.96 13.32 14.65
N ASP A 98 0.08 13.48 13.66
CA ASP A 98 -1.31 13.89 13.88
C ASP A 98 -2.19 12.66 14.15
N ASP A 99 -2.77 12.60 15.36
CA ASP A 99 -3.68 11.53 15.78
C ASP A 99 -4.97 11.46 14.94
N PHE A 100 -5.28 12.51 14.18
CA PHE A 100 -6.44 12.58 13.28
C PHE A 100 -6.11 12.28 11.81
N ASN A 101 -4.90 11.81 11.51
CA ASN A 101 -4.48 11.53 10.14
C ASN A 101 -5.23 10.31 9.55
N SER A 102 -6.34 10.59 8.86
CA SER A 102 -7.12 9.59 8.13
C SER A 102 -6.31 8.91 7.02
N THR A 103 -5.27 9.55 6.49
CA THR A 103 -4.43 8.99 5.41
C THR A 103 -3.71 7.72 5.85
N ILE A 104 -3.18 7.65 7.08
CA ILE A 104 -2.51 6.43 7.56
C ILE A 104 -3.50 5.27 7.61
N MET A 105 -4.72 5.50 8.12
CA MET A 105 -5.75 4.46 8.16
C MET A 105 -6.28 4.12 6.76
N ASN A 106 -6.42 5.09 5.87
CA ASN A 106 -6.79 4.84 4.47
C ASN A 106 -5.74 4.00 3.75
N ARG A 107 -4.44 4.28 3.97
CA ARG A 107 -3.32 3.44 3.47
C ARG A 107 -3.40 2.02 4.05
N PHE A 108 -3.74 1.87 5.32
CA PHE A 108 -3.95 0.55 5.93
C PHE A 108 -5.11 -0.22 5.25
N HIS A 109 -6.23 0.44 4.96
CA HIS A 109 -7.34 -0.20 4.26
C HIS A 109 -6.98 -0.58 2.81
N LEU A 110 -6.23 0.28 2.10
CA LEU A 110 -5.66 -0.08 0.79
C LEU A 110 -4.71 -1.29 0.89
N LEU A 111 -3.84 -1.32 1.90
CA LEU A 111 -2.92 -2.44 2.13
C LEU A 111 -3.68 -3.76 2.31
N LYS A 112 -4.79 -3.78 3.05
CA LYS A 112 -5.65 -4.97 3.16
C LYS A 112 -6.15 -5.42 1.80
N LYS A 113 -6.64 -4.48 0.98
CA LYS A 113 -7.12 -4.77 -0.38
C LYS A 113 -6.00 -5.32 -1.27
N LEU A 114 -4.80 -4.73 -1.20
CA LEU A 114 -3.62 -5.16 -1.94
C LEU A 114 -3.17 -6.58 -1.56
N LEU A 115 -3.18 -6.92 -0.27
CA LEU A 115 -2.83 -8.26 0.19
C LEU A 115 -3.79 -9.33 -0.37
N ILE A 116 -5.09 -9.02 -0.42
CA ILE A 116 -6.10 -9.89 -1.02
C ILE A 116 -5.82 -10.08 -2.52
N ILE A 117 -5.54 -9.00 -3.26
CA ILE A 117 -5.19 -9.06 -4.68
C ILE A 117 -3.92 -9.90 -4.88
N GLY A 118 -2.89 -9.65 -4.07
CA GLY A 118 -1.62 -10.38 -4.14
C GLY A 118 -1.79 -11.88 -3.94
N GLU A 119 -2.56 -12.29 -2.93
CA GLU A 119 -2.86 -13.71 -2.67
C GLU A 119 -3.64 -14.36 -3.82
N GLN A 120 -4.53 -13.62 -4.49
CA GLN A 120 -5.29 -14.13 -5.63
C GLN A 120 -4.44 -14.29 -6.89
N ARG A 121 -3.49 -13.38 -7.12
CA ARG A 121 -2.67 -13.34 -8.34
C ARG A 121 -1.45 -14.27 -8.28
N ASP A 122 -0.74 -14.30 -7.15
CA ASP A 122 0.42 -15.18 -6.98
C ASP A 122 0.55 -15.64 -5.52
N ARG A 123 0.04 -16.84 -5.24
CA ARG A 123 0.11 -17.44 -3.90
C ARG A 123 1.51 -17.84 -3.46
N LEU A 124 2.43 -18.07 -4.39
CA LEU A 124 3.77 -18.60 -4.09
C LEU A 124 4.79 -17.48 -3.94
N ARG A 125 4.60 -16.38 -4.65
CA ARG A 125 5.45 -15.20 -4.62
C ARG A 125 4.59 -13.94 -4.52
N ASN A 126 3.97 -13.77 -3.36
CA ASN A 126 3.19 -12.58 -3.07
C ASN A 126 4.16 -11.41 -2.78
N ASP A 127 4.68 -10.79 -3.84
CA ASP A 127 5.64 -9.69 -3.75
C ASP A 127 5.03 -8.49 -2.99
N ILE A 128 3.70 -8.30 -3.01
CA ILE A 128 2.97 -7.33 -2.16
C ILE A 128 3.16 -7.65 -0.67
N LEU A 129 2.99 -8.92 -0.27
CA LEU A 129 3.24 -9.34 1.12
C LEU A 129 4.72 -9.15 1.50
N LEU A 130 5.66 -9.39 0.58
CA LEU A 130 7.08 -9.13 0.84
C LEU A 130 7.34 -7.65 1.14
N LYS A 131 6.74 -6.71 0.40
CA LYS A 131 6.87 -5.27 0.70
C LYS A 131 6.37 -4.91 2.10
N LEU A 132 5.29 -5.55 2.56
CA LEU A 132 4.83 -5.38 3.94
C LEU A 132 5.75 -6.04 4.96
N ILE A 133 6.33 -7.21 4.67
CA ILE A 133 7.30 -7.87 5.56
C ILE A 133 8.51 -6.95 5.77
N ASP A 134 9.05 -6.38 4.69
CA ASP A 134 10.22 -5.50 4.73
C ASP A 134 9.93 -4.19 5.50
N ASN A 135 8.67 -3.76 5.52
CA ASN A 135 8.23 -2.51 6.15
C ASN A 135 7.18 -2.74 7.25
N ILE A 136 7.30 -3.82 8.02
CA ILE A 136 6.25 -4.26 8.96
C ILE A 136 5.90 -3.20 10.02
N GLU A 137 6.87 -2.33 10.35
CA GLU A 137 6.71 -1.24 11.30
C GLU A 137 5.67 -0.20 10.89
N PHE A 138 5.27 -0.15 9.60
CA PHE A 138 4.11 0.64 9.16
C PHE A 138 2.86 0.36 10.01
N LEU A 139 2.64 -0.91 10.40
CA LEU A 139 1.50 -1.29 11.25
C LEU A 139 1.53 -0.62 12.62
N ASN A 140 2.69 -0.20 13.13
CA ASN A 140 2.79 0.53 14.39
C ASN A 140 2.22 1.96 14.29
N LYS A 141 2.16 2.53 13.09
CA LYS A 141 1.58 3.86 12.83
C LYS A 141 0.04 3.82 12.81
N CYS A 142 -0.56 2.65 12.60
CA CYS A 142 -2.01 2.48 12.47
C CYS A 142 -2.67 2.40 13.86
N LYS A 143 -3.42 3.45 14.24
CA LYS A 143 -3.95 3.60 15.62
C LYS A 143 -5.34 3.04 15.84
N SER A 144 -6.14 2.90 14.79
CA SER A 144 -7.58 2.55 14.88
C SER A 144 -7.90 1.20 14.24
N ILE A 145 -6.99 0.23 14.35
CA ILE A 145 -7.19 -1.13 13.82
C ILE A 145 -8.09 -1.92 14.78
N THR A 146 -9.14 -2.54 14.24
CA THR A 146 -10.02 -3.45 15.01
C THR A 146 -9.38 -4.82 15.22
N PHE A 147 -9.82 -5.57 16.24
CA PHE A 147 -9.30 -6.92 16.50
C PHE A 147 -9.47 -7.89 15.31
N GLU A 148 -10.57 -7.76 14.58
CA GLU A 148 -10.83 -8.54 13.37
C GLU A 148 -9.77 -8.25 12.30
N GLU A 149 -9.52 -6.98 12.02
CA GLU A 149 -8.51 -6.55 11.05
C GLU A 149 -7.09 -6.96 11.45
N ALA A 150 -6.73 -6.82 12.72
CA ALA A 150 -5.44 -7.25 13.24
C ALA A 150 -5.25 -8.76 13.06
N THR A 151 -6.30 -9.54 13.32
CA THR A 151 -6.29 -11.00 13.14
C THR A 151 -6.20 -11.39 11.66
N GLU A 152 -6.89 -10.68 10.77
CA GLU A 152 -6.80 -10.87 9.32
C GLU A 152 -5.38 -10.66 8.80
N ILE A 153 -4.74 -9.54 9.16
CA ILE A 153 -3.35 -9.26 8.79
C ILE A 153 -2.41 -10.34 9.32
N ALA A 154 -2.54 -10.73 10.59
CA ALA A 154 -1.67 -11.73 11.22
C ALA A 154 -1.71 -13.11 10.53
N LYS A 155 -2.82 -13.46 9.86
CA LYS A 155 -2.94 -14.71 9.10
C LYS A 155 -1.97 -14.78 7.92
N TYR A 156 -1.73 -13.67 7.22
CA TYR A 156 -0.77 -13.61 6.10
C TYR A 156 0.65 -14.00 6.52
N PHE A 157 0.98 -13.84 7.81
CA PHE A 157 2.31 -14.14 8.35
C PHE A 157 2.40 -15.51 9.02
N ASN A 158 1.34 -16.31 9.01
CA ASN A 158 1.24 -17.55 9.80
C ASN A 158 1.59 -17.32 11.28
N TYR A 159 1.09 -16.22 11.87
CA TYR A 159 1.49 -15.74 13.19
C TYR A 159 1.42 -16.82 14.30
N SER A 160 0.38 -17.65 14.32
CA SER A 160 0.24 -18.75 15.28
C SER A 160 1.37 -19.78 15.21
N GLU A 161 1.92 -20.04 14.02
CA GLU A 161 3.07 -20.94 13.85
C GLU A 161 4.37 -20.23 14.20
N ARG A 162 4.52 -18.93 13.87
CA ARG A 162 5.68 -18.12 14.28
C ARG A 162 5.85 -18.09 15.81
N LEU A 163 4.74 -18.02 16.56
CA LEU A 163 4.77 -18.04 18.04
C LEU A 163 5.31 -19.35 18.63
N LYS A 164 5.19 -20.46 17.90
CA LYS A 164 5.68 -21.78 18.33
C LYS A 164 7.15 -22.01 17.96
N ASP A 165 7.67 -21.26 16.99
CA ASP A 165 9.04 -21.37 16.51
C ASP A 165 9.95 -20.40 17.26
N GLU A 166 10.87 -20.92 18.07
CA GLU A 166 11.82 -20.13 18.84
C GLU A 166 12.66 -19.18 17.98
N LYS A 167 12.85 -19.50 16.69
CA LYS A 167 13.61 -18.65 15.77
C LYS A 167 12.89 -17.33 15.47
N TYR A 168 11.56 -17.36 15.36
CA TYR A 168 10.76 -16.22 14.89
C TYR A 168 9.98 -15.53 16.00
N LYS A 169 9.87 -16.17 17.18
CA LYS A 169 9.10 -15.67 18.32
C LYS A 169 9.42 -14.24 18.72
N ASP A 170 10.69 -13.85 18.65
CA ASP A 170 11.18 -12.54 19.08
C ASP A 170 11.69 -11.68 17.92
N ASP A 171 11.32 -12.01 16.67
CA ASP A 171 11.65 -11.16 15.53
C ASP A 171 10.73 -9.94 15.40
N ILE A 172 11.18 -8.94 14.63
CA ILE A 172 10.48 -7.67 14.45
C ILE A 172 9.04 -7.87 13.95
N THR A 173 8.82 -8.85 13.07
CA THR A 173 7.50 -9.17 12.52
C THR A 173 6.57 -9.67 13.62
N THR A 174 6.98 -10.66 14.39
CA THR A 174 6.17 -11.26 15.46
C THR A 174 5.91 -10.24 16.58
N ILE A 175 6.91 -9.44 16.95
CA ILE A 175 6.76 -8.35 17.93
C ILE A 175 5.72 -7.32 17.45
N THR A 176 5.80 -6.90 16.20
CA THR A 176 4.90 -5.89 15.63
C THR A 176 3.46 -6.41 15.53
N LEU A 177 3.27 -7.64 15.04
CA LEU A 177 1.96 -8.28 14.99
C LEU A 177 1.35 -8.47 16.37
N LYS A 178 2.17 -8.86 17.36
CA LYS A 178 1.73 -8.97 18.75
C LYS A 178 1.24 -7.63 19.30
N ALA A 179 2.03 -6.58 19.13
CA ALA A 179 1.67 -5.24 19.59
C ALA A 179 0.39 -4.71 18.92
N MET A 180 0.21 -4.97 17.62
CA MET A 180 -1.00 -4.62 16.88
C MET A 180 -2.24 -5.34 17.46
N ILE A 181 -2.16 -6.66 17.67
CA ILE A 181 -3.26 -7.46 18.22
C ILE A 181 -3.62 -6.99 19.63
N GLU A 182 -2.63 -6.77 20.51
CA GLU A 182 -2.85 -6.32 21.88
C GLU A 182 -3.50 -4.94 21.95
N LYS A 183 -3.11 -4.01 21.07
CA LYS A 183 -3.73 -2.68 20.96
C LYS A 183 -5.19 -2.76 20.49
N SER A 184 -5.48 -3.65 19.55
CA SER A 184 -6.81 -3.77 18.91
C SER A 184 -7.89 -4.44 19.78
N GLY A 185 -7.48 -5.12 20.85
CA GLY A 185 -8.37 -5.85 21.77
C GLY A 185 -8.78 -5.10 23.03
N ASN A 186 -8.26 -3.89 23.24
CA ASN A 186 -8.59 -3.01 24.37
C ASN A 186 -9.59 -1.92 23.94
#